data_AF-A0A9P5KSY7-F1
#
_entry.id   AF-A0A9P5KSY7-F1
#
_cell.length_a   1.000
_cell.length_b   1.000
_cell.length_c   1.000
_cell.angle_alpha   90.00
_cell.angle_beta   90.00
_cell.angle_gamma   90.00
#
_symmetry.space_group_name_H-M   'P 1'
#
loop_
_entity.id
_entity.type
_entity.pdbx_description
1 polymer ?
#
loop_
_entity_poly.entity_id
_entity_poly.type
_entity_poly.pdbx_seq_one_letter_code
_entity_poly.pdbx_strand_id
1 'polypeptide(L)'
;MRVIRMFEYGIAILVFGVVICFAVELSRIPSVPVGHVFKGFLPSSTLTSSDALYASCGILGATVMPHSLYLGSSIVKPRLLDYDVRNGNVDKDLLEEIEDGYYDNYRPSITAIDWCMKISIIELSFSLLTFAMFVNAAILVVAGATIHGTDMADDADLYSIHDTLSKILSAGAGTVFMLALLFSGQSAGIICTIAGQIVSEGYLNWTIKPWMRRLITRMVAIVPCLVVAGAVGRKGLNQTLNASQVALSILLPFLVAPLVYFTCKQSVMTIPPASVEEAQAEAAAGATDAAMIAPDMSTHSQTESRENNEEVGVTTTITRSQEPPEFRFRAGKLLTEAVSYRNNWFTAALAIAIWLFIAVLNVYLIVSLGMGRS
;
A
#
# COMPACT_ATOMS: atom_id res chain seq x y z
N MET A 1 -8.05 -4.60 17.81
CA MET A 1 -8.83 -5.19 16.69
C MET A 1 -10.25 -4.62 16.49
N ARG A 2 -11.15 -4.57 17.50
CA ARG A 2 -12.55 -4.10 17.27
C ARG A 2 -12.67 -2.59 16.98
N VAL A 3 -11.93 -1.75 17.71
CA VAL A 3 -11.95 -0.28 17.52
C VAL A 3 -11.44 0.14 16.14
N ILE A 4 -10.37 -0.51 15.65
CA ILE A 4 -9.81 -0.25 14.31
C ILE A 4 -10.83 -0.60 13.23
N ARG A 5 -11.46 -1.79 13.32
CA ARG A 5 -12.51 -2.18 12.37
C ARG A 5 -13.72 -1.24 12.40
N MET A 6 -14.16 -0.78 13.57
CA MET A 6 -15.23 0.22 13.67
C MET A 6 -14.85 1.55 13.01
N PHE A 7 -13.60 1.98 13.18
CA PHE A 7 -13.08 3.19 12.53
C PHE A 7 -13.01 3.05 11.01
N GLU A 8 -12.53 1.90 10.50
CA GLU A 8 -12.51 1.58 9.06
C GLU A 8 -13.93 1.57 8.47
N TYR A 9 -14.89 0.91 9.12
CA TYR A 9 -16.29 0.92 8.67
C TYR A 9 -16.89 2.32 8.69
N GLY A 10 -16.56 3.13 9.69
CA GLY A 10 -17.00 4.53 9.76
C GLY A 10 -16.49 5.35 8.57
N ILE A 11 -15.21 5.24 8.25
CA ILE A 11 -14.62 5.92 7.07
C ILE A 11 -15.24 5.38 5.78
N ALA A 12 -15.41 4.07 5.64
CA ALA A 12 -15.99 3.46 4.45
C ALA A 12 -17.40 3.97 4.17
N ILE A 13 -18.24 4.09 5.21
CA ILE A 13 -19.60 4.64 5.10
C ILE A 13 -19.56 6.11 4.65
N LEU A 14 -18.66 6.92 5.21
CA LEU A 14 -18.51 8.33 4.83
C LEU A 14 -18.03 8.49 3.38
N VAL A 15 -17.02 7.73 2.97
CA VAL A 15 -16.51 7.73 1.60
C VAL A 15 -17.61 7.29 0.63
N PHE A 16 -18.36 6.25 0.96
CA PHE A 16 -19.50 5.82 0.16
C PHE A 16 -20.60 6.88 0.07
N GLY A 17 -20.87 7.60 1.17
CA GLY A 17 -21.78 8.75 1.18
C GLY A 17 -21.33 9.88 0.25
N VAL A 18 -20.03 10.20 0.21
CA VAL A 18 -19.45 11.18 -0.72
C VAL A 18 -19.60 10.72 -2.17
N VAL A 19 -19.32 9.45 -2.46
CA VAL A 19 -19.50 8.86 -3.79
C VAL A 19 -20.95 8.99 -4.25
N ILE A 20 -21.92 8.69 -3.37
CA ILE A 20 -23.35 8.87 -3.69
C ILE A 20 -23.67 10.34 -3.94
N CYS A 21 -23.17 11.26 -3.10
CA CYS A 21 -23.43 12.70 -3.29
C CYS A 21 -22.96 13.17 -4.66
N PHE A 22 -21.72 12.85 -5.04
CA PHE A 22 -21.18 13.21 -6.36
C PHE A 22 -21.88 12.48 -7.51
N ALA A 23 -22.32 11.23 -7.33
CA ALA A 23 -23.10 10.52 -8.34
C ALA A 23 -24.45 11.19 -8.61
N VAL A 24 -25.15 11.61 -7.56
CA VAL A 24 -26.41 12.34 -7.69
C VAL A 24 -26.18 13.72 -8.30
N GLU A 25 -25.11 14.41 -7.91
CA GLU A 25 -24.78 15.71 -8.49
C GLU A 25 -24.51 15.62 -9.99
N LEU A 26 -23.69 14.67 -10.44
CA LEU A 26 -23.46 14.39 -11.86
C LEU A 26 -24.75 14.08 -12.62
N SER A 27 -25.72 13.41 -11.98
CA SER A 27 -27.02 13.11 -12.60
C SER A 27 -27.91 14.34 -12.79
N ARG A 28 -27.70 15.41 -12.00
CA ARG A 28 -28.52 16.62 -11.98
C ARG A 28 -27.92 17.81 -12.70
N ILE A 29 -26.63 17.78 -13.01
CA ILE A 29 -25.98 18.83 -13.80
C ILE A 29 -26.61 18.87 -15.20
N PRO A 30 -27.31 19.95 -15.57
CA PRO A 30 -27.87 20.08 -16.90
C PRO A 30 -26.73 20.26 -17.92
N SER A 31 -26.86 19.63 -19.09
CA SER A 31 -26.17 20.01 -20.34
C SER A 31 -24.67 19.73 -20.53
N VAL A 32 -24.06 18.74 -19.85
CA VAL A 32 -22.75 18.21 -20.29
C VAL A 32 -22.94 16.95 -21.14
N PRO A 33 -22.65 16.96 -22.46
CA PRO A 33 -22.71 15.75 -23.26
C PRO A 33 -21.67 14.75 -22.75
N VAL A 34 -22.11 13.52 -22.47
CA VAL A 34 -21.25 12.44 -21.97
C VAL A 34 -20.01 12.22 -22.85
N GLY A 35 -20.16 12.41 -24.16
CA GLY A 35 -19.04 12.34 -25.13
C GLY A 35 -17.92 13.36 -24.88
N HIS A 36 -18.23 14.56 -24.38
CA HIS A 36 -17.21 15.56 -24.03
C HIS A 36 -16.44 15.15 -22.77
N VAL A 37 -17.11 14.55 -21.78
CA VAL A 37 -16.45 14.03 -20.58
C VAL A 37 -15.49 12.89 -20.95
N PHE A 38 -15.93 11.93 -21.76
CA PHE A 38 -15.06 10.85 -22.24
C PHE A 38 -13.91 11.35 -23.11
N LYS A 39 -14.12 12.40 -23.91
CA LYS A 39 -13.04 13.05 -24.66
C LYS A 39 -12.01 13.69 -23.73
N GLY A 40 -12.41 14.13 -22.54
CA GLY A 40 -11.51 14.67 -21.51
C GLY A 40 -10.54 13.64 -20.91
N PHE A 41 -10.84 12.34 -21.01
CA PHE A 41 -9.89 11.28 -20.63
C PHE A 41 -8.77 11.09 -21.66
N LEU A 42 -8.91 11.64 -22.87
CA LEU A 42 -7.86 11.60 -23.88
C LEU A 42 -6.88 12.75 -23.68
N PRO A 43 -5.56 12.51 -23.86
CA PRO A 43 -4.57 13.58 -23.81
C PRO A 43 -4.87 14.68 -24.84
N SER A 44 -4.78 15.94 -24.43
CA SER A 44 -4.97 17.09 -25.30
C SER A 44 -3.78 18.05 -25.24
N SER A 45 -3.56 18.80 -26.32
CA SER A 45 -2.50 19.82 -26.38
C SER A 45 -2.69 20.96 -25.37
N THR A 46 -3.89 21.12 -24.80
CA THR A 46 -4.16 22.06 -23.72
C THR A 46 -3.36 21.72 -22.45
N LEU A 47 -2.96 20.46 -22.28
CA LEU A 47 -2.12 20.03 -21.17
C LEU A 47 -0.69 20.57 -21.23
N THR A 48 -0.23 21.17 -22.35
CA THR A 48 1.13 21.73 -22.44
C THR A 48 1.23 23.20 -22.01
N SER A 49 0.10 23.83 -21.68
CA SER A 49 0.09 25.19 -21.11
C SER A 49 0.66 25.18 -19.68
N SER A 50 1.39 26.22 -19.27
CA SER A 50 2.04 26.29 -17.95
C SER A 50 1.08 26.06 -16.78
N ASP A 51 -0.07 26.72 -16.77
CA ASP A 51 -1.05 26.63 -15.68
C ASP A 51 -1.68 25.22 -15.60
N ALA A 52 -1.98 24.64 -16.77
CA ALA A 52 -2.51 23.28 -16.87
C ALA A 52 -1.48 22.24 -16.43
N LEU A 53 -0.19 22.44 -16.73
CA LEU A 53 0.91 21.59 -16.26
C LEU A 53 1.07 21.69 -14.74
N TYR A 54 0.99 22.90 -14.18
CA TYR A 54 1.05 23.11 -12.73
C TYR A 54 -0.09 22.39 -12.01
N ALA A 55 -1.32 22.57 -12.49
CA ALA A 55 -2.50 21.88 -11.96
C ALA A 55 -2.38 20.35 -12.11
N SER A 56 -1.94 19.86 -13.28
CA SER A 56 -1.76 18.43 -13.53
C SER A 56 -0.70 17.80 -12.62
N CYS A 57 0.42 18.49 -12.39
CA CYS A 57 1.45 18.03 -11.46
C CYS A 57 0.96 18.04 -10.02
N GLY A 58 0.14 19.04 -9.64
CA GLY A 58 -0.54 19.08 -8.34
C GLY A 58 -1.49 17.89 -8.13
N ILE A 59 -2.30 17.56 -9.14
CA ILE A 59 -3.18 16.37 -9.10
C ILE A 59 -2.35 15.08 -9.01
N LEU A 60 -1.25 14.98 -9.75
CA LEU A 60 -0.36 13.81 -9.72
C LEU A 60 0.28 13.64 -8.34
N GLY A 61 0.79 14.72 -7.75
CA GLY A 61 1.36 14.71 -6.39
C GLY A 61 0.31 14.35 -5.33
N ALA A 62 -0.89 14.92 -5.43
CA ALA A 62 -1.99 14.64 -4.51
C ALA A 62 -2.50 13.19 -4.60
N THR A 63 -2.44 12.56 -5.78
CA THR A 63 -2.93 11.20 -6.00
C THR A 63 -1.89 10.14 -5.65
N VAL A 64 -0.61 10.38 -5.98
CA VAL A 64 0.47 9.44 -5.67
C VAL A 64 1.20 9.89 -4.42
N MET A 65 0.66 9.48 -3.28
CA MET A 65 1.20 9.83 -1.97
C MET A 65 2.36 8.90 -1.55
N PRO A 66 3.59 9.44 -1.34
CA PRO A 66 4.76 8.69 -0.89
C PRO A 66 4.55 7.83 0.35
N HIS A 67 3.86 8.40 1.35
CA HIS A 67 3.64 7.75 2.62
C HIS A 67 2.79 6.48 2.47
N SER A 68 1.88 6.44 1.48
CA SER A 68 1.06 5.27 1.18
C SER A 68 1.87 4.12 0.58
N LEU A 69 2.97 4.40 -0.13
CA LEU A 69 3.88 3.36 -0.65
C LEU A 69 4.58 2.62 0.50
N TYR A 70 5.12 3.37 1.48
CA TYR A 70 5.75 2.79 2.66
C TYR A 70 4.74 2.07 3.55
N LEU A 71 3.60 2.69 3.81
CA LEU A 71 2.53 2.10 4.62
C LEU A 71 1.99 0.80 4.01
N GLY A 72 1.73 0.78 2.70
CA GLY A 72 1.24 -0.41 2.01
C GLY A 72 2.21 -1.59 2.17
N SER A 73 3.51 -1.33 2.06
CA SER A 73 4.54 -2.36 2.22
C SER A 73 4.61 -2.96 3.64
N SER A 74 4.26 -2.19 4.68
CA SER A 74 4.27 -2.68 6.07
C SER A 74 2.96 -3.37 6.46
N ILE A 75 1.80 -2.85 6.01
CA ILE A 75 0.48 -3.40 6.34
C ILE A 75 0.26 -4.78 5.72
N VAL A 76 0.98 -5.10 4.65
CA VAL A 76 0.96 -6.42 4.04
C VAL A 76 1.58 -7.48 4.96
N LYS A 77 2.62 -7.17 5.75
CA LYS A 77 3.33 -8.18 6.56
C LYS A 77 2.43 -8.97 7.53
N PRO A 78 1.55 -8.33 8.34
CA PRO A 78 0.63 -9.07 9.20
C PRO A 78 -0.38 -9.95 8.44
N ARG A 79 -0.74 -9.59 7.19
CA ARG A 79 -1.65 -10.41 6.37
C ARG A 79 -1.00 -11.70 5.91
N LEU A 80 0.30 -11.67 5.60
CA LEU A 80 1.04 -12.89 5.27
C LEU A 80 1.10 -13.81 6.49
N LEU A 81 1.40 -13.25 7.67
CA LEU A 81 1.44 -14.02 8.91
C LEU A 81 0.07 -14.65 9.23
N ASP A 82 -1.01 -13.89 9.18
CA ASP A 82 -2.36 -14.41 9.42
C ASP A 82 -2.74 -15.53 8.44
N TYR A 83 -2.29 -15.46 7.18
CA TYR A 83 -2.47 -16.54 6.23
C TYR A 83 -1.68 -17.79 6.64
N ASP A 84 -0.40 -17.66 6.98
CA ASP A 84 0.42 -18.81 7.35
C ASP A 84 -0.07 -19.48 8.65
N VAL A 85 -0.48 -18.69 9.65
CA VAL A 85 -1.05 -19.20 10.91
C VAL A 85 -2.33 -20.00 10.67
N ARG A 86 -3.22 -19.52 9.80
CA ARG A 86 -4.47 -20.23 9.47
C ARG A 86 -4.26 -21.53 8.72
N ASN A 87 -3.18 -21.62 7.95
CA ASN A 87 -2.87 -22.80 7.16
C ASN A 87 -1.89 -23.75 7.87
N GLY A 88 -1.44 -23.41 9.09
CA GLY A 88 -0.51 -24.23 9.85
C GLY A 88 0.92 -24.22 9.30
N ASN A 89 1.33 -23.16 8.60
CA ASN A 89 2.67 -23.02 8.01
C ASN A 89 3.64 -22.26 8.94
N VAL A 90 3.31 -22.13 10.23
CA VAL A 90 4.10 -21.41 11.23
C VAL A 90 4.25 -22.29 12.46
N ASP A 91 5.50 -22.46 12.89
CA ASP A 91 5.81 -23.14 14.14
C ASP A 91 5.23 -22.38 15.35
N LYS A 92 4.81 -23.13 16.37
CA LYS A 92 4.23 -22.58 17.60
C LYS A 92 5.24 -21.77 18.40
N ASP A 93 6.50 -22.19 18.41
CA ASP A 93 7.58 -21.48 19.12
C ASP A 93 7.83 -20.10 18.50
N LEU A 94 7.74 -20.00 17.16
CA LEU A 94 7.85 -18.73 16.45
C LEU A 94 6.61 -17.83 16.70
N LEU A 95 5.44 -18.41 16.93
CA LEU A 95 4.24 -17.64 17.25
C LEU A 95 4.34 -16.95 18.61
N GLU A 96 4.97 -17.60 19.59
CA GLU A 96 5.25 -16.99 20.90
C GLU A 96 6.26 -15.82 20.78
N GLU A 97 7.33 -15.97 19.99
CA GLU A 97 8.28 -14.88 19.71
C GLU A 97 7.64 -13.68 19.00
N ILE A 98 6.70 -13.93 18.08
CA ILE A 98 6.00 -12.89 17.35
C ILE A 98 4.95 -12.19 18.21
N GLU A 99 4.27 -12.90 19.12
CA GLU A 99 3.38 -12.30 20.13
C GLU A 99 4.13 -11.34 21.04
N ASP A 100 5.40 -11.63 21.37
CA ASP A 100 6.31 -10.75 22.11
C ASP A 100 6.82 -9.55 21.27
N GLY A 101 6.41 -9.44 20.02
CA GLY A 101 6.60 -8.26 19.17
C GLY A 101 7.84 -8.28 18.29
N TYR A 102 8.56 -9.41 18.21
CA TYR A 102 9.70 -9.59 17.31
C TYR A 102 9.28 -10.23 15.99
N TYR A 103 9.22 -9.41 14.93
CA TYR A 103 8.88 -9.87 13.57
C TYR A 103 10.11 -10.13 12.69
N ASP A 104 11.33 -9.94 13.21
CA ASP A 104 12.55 -9.94 12.38
C ASP A 104 12.88 -11.31 11.78
N ASN A 105 12.43 -12.39 12.42
CA ASN A 105 12.70 -13.76 11.97
C ASN A 105 11.59 -14.36 11.10
N TYR A 106 10.44 -13.70 10.98
CA TYR A 106 9.31 -14.23 10.21
C TYR A 106 9.59 -14.17 8.70
N ARG A 107 9.60 -15.34 8.06
CA ARG A 107 9.68 -15.50 6.61
C ARG A 107 8.40 -16.14 6.10
N PRO A 108 7.65 -15.47 5.20
CA PRO A 108 6.36 -15.98 4.75
C PRO A 108 6.50 -17.14 3.76
N SER A 109 5.51 -18.03 3.75
CA SER A 109 5.40 -19.07 2.74
C SER A 109 5.09 -18.50 1.35
N ILE A 110 5.37 -19.28 0.31
CA ILE A 110 5.12 -18.88 -1.09
C ILE A 110 3.63 -18.78 -1.36
N THR A 111 2.83 -19.67 -0.77
CA THR A 111 1.37 -19.64 -0.89
C THR A 111 0.79 -18.39 -0.24
N ALA A 112 1.36 -17.93 0.89
CA ALA A 112 1.01 -16.65 1.49
C ALA A 112 1.35 -15.47 0.59
N ILE A 113 2.55 -15.46 -0.01
CA ILE A 113 2.98 -14.40 -0.94
C ILE A 113 2.05 -14.36 -2.17
N ASP A 114 1.83 -15.49 -2.83
CA ASP A 114 0.98 -15.60 -4.03
C ASP A 114 -0.45 -15.13 -3.74
N TRP A 115 -1.01 -15.55 -2.61
CA TRP A 115 -2.35 -15.17 -2.20
C TRP A 115 -2.43 -13.68 -1.86
N CYS A 116 -1.50 -13.20 -1.02
CA CYS A 116 -1.51 -11.82 -0.56
C CYS A 116 -1.25 -10.83 -1.70
N MET A 117 -0.35 -11.15 -2.64
CA MET A 117 -0.12 -10.32 -3.82
C MET A 117 -1.39 -10.20 -4.67
N LYS A 118 -2.06 -11.31 -4.98
CA LYS A 118 -3.29 -11.29 -5.80
C LYS A 118 -4.38 -10.47 -5.14
N ILE A 119 -4.66 -10.71 -3.86
CA ILE A 119 -5.72 -9.98 -3.15
C ILE A 119 -5.38 -8.50 -3.01
N SER A 120 -4.13 -8.14 -2.67
CA SER A 120 -3.71 -6.74 -2.59
C SER A 120 -3.78 -6.01 -3.93
N ILE A 121 -3.38 -6.65 -5.04
CA ILE A 121 -3.50 -6.06 -6.37
C ILE A 121 -4.97 -5.83 -6.72
N ILE A 122 -5.86 -6.79 -6.45
CA ILE A 122 -7.29 -6.66 -6.73
C ILE A 122 -7.92 -5.56 -5.87
N GLU A 123 -7.67 -5.56 -4.56
CA GLU A 123 -8.21 -4.56 -3.62
C GLU A 123 -7.74 -3.14 -3.99
N LEU A 124 -6.44 -2.96 -4.26
CA LEU A 124 -5.89 -1.66 -4.64
C LEU A 124 -6.39 -1.21 -6.01
N SER A 125 -6.45 -2.10 -7.00
CA SER A 125 -6.94 -1.76 -8.35
C SER A 125 -8.41 -1.40 -8.30
N PHE A 126 -9.24 -2.17 -7.59
CA PHE A 126 -10.66 -1.88 -7.41
C PHE A 126 -10.87 -0.54 -6.71
N SER A 127 -10.13 -0.28 -5.62
CA SER A 127 -10.24 0.95 -4.87
C SER A 127 -9.83 2.19 -5.69
N LEU A 128 -8.68 2.13 -6.38
CA LEU A 128 -8.15 3.24 -7.16
C LEU A 128 -8.99 3.51 -8.42
N LEU A 129 -9.39 2.47 -9.17
CA LEU A 129 -10.17 2.63 -10.41
C LEU A 129 -11.64 2.95 -10.14
N THR A 130 -12.22 2.45 -9.05
CA THR A 130 -13.65 2.64 -8.80
C THR A 130 -13.90 3.87 -7.94
N PHE A 131 -13.29 3.97 -6.76
CA PHE A 131 -13.62 5.06 -5.83
C PHE A 131 -12.78 6.30 -6.09
N ALA A 132 -11.45 6.17 -6.14
CA ALA A 132 -10.58 7.34 -6.26
C ALA A 132 -10.74 8.02 -7.62
N MET A 133 -10.71 7.26 -8.72
CA MET A 133 -10.90 7.81 -10.06
C MET A 133 -12.30 8.43 -10.23
N PHE A 134 -13.36 7.78 -9.73
CA PHE A 134 -14.71 8.33 -9.79
C PHE A 134 -14.81 9.66 -9.04
N VAL A 135 -14.35 9.73 -7.79
CA VAL A 135 -14.44 10.96 -6.99
C VAL A 135 -13.60 12.07 -7.61
N ASN A 136 -12.36 11.79 -8.02
CA ASN A 136 -11.49 12.78 -8.66
C ASN A 136 -12.07 13.30 -9.98
N ALA A 137 -12.62 12.40 -10.81
CA ALA A 137 -13.28 12.80 -12.06
C ALA A 137 -14.57 13.58 -11.80
N ALA A 138 -15.38 13.16 -10.82
CA ALA A 138 -16.63 13.83 -10.48
C ALA A 138 -16.37 15.27 -10.00
N ILE A 139 -15.41 15.48 -9.08
CA ILE A 139 -15.02 16.82 -8.63
C ILE A 139 -14.61 17.70 -9.82
N LEU A 140 -13.80 17.16 -10.74
CA LEU A 140 -13.34 17.91 -11.90
C LEU A 140 -14.48 18.25 -12.88
N VAL A 141 -15.39 17.30 -13.14
CA VAL A 141 -16.54 17.51 -14.03
C VAL A 141 -17.53 18.50 -13.41
N VAL A 142 -17.83 18.38 -12.12
CA VAL A 142 -18.69 19.31 -11.38
C VAL A 142 -18.10 20.72 -11.40
N ALA A 143 -16.81 20.87 -11.08
CA ALA A 143 -16.13 22.16 -11.12
C ALA A 143 -16.15 22.75 -12.55
N GLY A 144 -15.86 21.94 -13.56
CA GLY A 144 -15.92 22.35 -14.96
C GLY A 144 -17.32 22.73 -15.45
N ALA A 145 -18.38 22.07 -14.95
CA ALA A 145 -19.75 22.36 -15.38
C ALA A 145 -20.37 23.58 -14.68
N THR A 146 -19.91 23.89 -13.47
CA THR A 146 -20.55 24.91 -12.61
C THR A 146 -19.75 26.19 -12.50
N ILE A 147 -18.42 26.13 -12.59
CA ILE A 147 -17.52 27.25 -12.31
C ILE A 147 -16.83 27.76 -13.59
N HIS A 148 -16.71 26.93 -14.64
CA HIS A 148 -16.01 27.30 -15.86
C HIS A 148 -16.66 28.52 -16.56
N GLY A 149 -15.84 29.55 -16.83
CA GLY A 149 -16.30 30.78 -17.48
C GLY A 149 -16.97 31.81 -16.55
N THR A 150 -16.95 31.57 -15.23
CA THR A 150 -17.40 32.55 -14.22
C THR A 150 -16.23 33.26 -13.56
N ASP A 151 -16.45 34.44 -12.97
CA ASP A 151 -15.43 35.18 -12.19
C ASP A 151 -14.93 34.40 -10.95
N MET A 152 -15.60 33.29 -10.59
CA MET A 152 -15.20 32.39 -9.50
C MET A 152 -14.20 31.31 -9.95
N ALA A 153 -13.85 31.24 -11.24
CA ALA A 153 -12.94 30.21 -11.77
C ALA A 153 -11.51 30.33 -11.22
N ASP A 154 -11.01 31.55 -11.04
CA ASP A 154 -9.62 31.80 -10.61
C ASP A 154 -9.42 31.59 -9.10
N ASP A 155 -10.50 31.65 -8.30
CA ASP A 155 -10.47 31.53 -6.84
C ASP A 155 -11.22 30.28 -6.33
N ALA A 156 -11.53 29.31 -7.19
CA ALA A 156 -12.28 28.11 -6.82
C ALA A 156 -11.59 27.36 -5.67
N ASP A 157 -12.28 27.29 -4.53
CA ASP A 157 -11.77 26.72 -3.29
C ASP A 157 -12.75 25.68 -2.70
N LEU A 158 -12.34 25.07 -1.58
CA LEU A 158 -13.14 24.08 -0.87
C LEU A 158 -14.53 24.60 -0.46
N TYR A 159 -14.64 25.90 -0.18
CA TYR A 159 -15.89 26.55 0.20
C TYR A 159 -16.82 26.68 -1.01
N SER A 160 -16.26 26.98 -2.18
CA SER A 160 -16.98 27.04 -3.45
C SER A 160 -17.62 25.68 -3.78
N ILE A 161 -16.90 24.58 -3.58
CA ILE A 161 -17.43 23.21 -3.77
C ILE A 161 -18.59 22.94 -2.80
N HIS A 162 -18.45 23.31 -1.53
CA HIS A 162 -19.52 23.15 -0.55
C HIS A 162 -20.78 23.96 -0.88
N ASP A 163 -20.61 25.20 -1.30
CA ASP A 163 -21.72 26.06 -1.66
C ASP A 163 -22.44 25.53 -2.90
N THR A 164 -21.69 25.05 -3.89
CA THR A 164 -22.24 24.37 -5.07
C THR A 164 -23.03 23.13 -4.68
N LEU A 165 -22.45 22.24 -3.87
CA LEU A 165 -23.12 21.04 -3.37
C LEU A 165 -24.40 21.36 -2.58
N SER A 166 -24.33 22.39 -1.73
CA SER A 166 -25.46 22.81 -0.88
C SER A 166 -26.61 23.40 -1.70
N LYS A 167 -26.29 24.16 -2.75
CA LYS A 167 -27.26 24.85 -3.61
C LYS A 167 -27.89 23.92 -4.65
N ILE A 168 -27.11 23.03 -5.27
CA ILE A 168 -27.58 22.17 -6.38
C ILE A 168 -28.33 20.93 -5.86
N LEU A 169 -27.86 20.32 -4.77
CA LEU A 169 -28.38 19.04 -4.30
C LEU A 169 -29.33 19.18 -3.12
N SER A 170 -28.82 19.66 -1.98
CA SER A 170 -29.56 20.01 -0.76
C SER A 170 -28.58 20.50 0.31
N ALA A 171 -29.07 21.25 1.31
CA ALA A 171 -28.26 21.62 2.48
C ALA A 171 -27.65 20.41 3.23
N GLY A 172 -28.28 19.22 3.14
CA GLY A 172 -27.75 17.98 3.72
C GLY A 172 -26.55 17.40 2.96
N ALA A 173 -26.39 17.68 1.67
CA ALA A 173 -25.26 17.16 0.90
C ALA A 173 -23.96 17.91 1.22
N GLY A 174 -24.03 19.24 1.38
CA GLY A 174 -22.89 20.05 1.81
C GLY A 174 -22.37 19.64 3.18
N THR A 175 -23.26 19.34 4.13
CA THR A 175 -22.86 18.90 5.48
C THR A 175 -22.21 17.51 5.46
N VAL A 176 -22.74 16.57 4.67
CA VAL A 176 -22.12 15.24 4.48
C VAL A 176 -20.71 15.38 3.88
N PHE A 177 -20.53 16.23 2.87
CA PHE A 177 -19.23 16.49 2.26
C PHE A 177 -18.23 17.08 3.27
N MET A 178 -18.62 18.09 4.03
CA MET A 178 -17.77 18.70 5.06
C MET A 178 -17.40 17.73 6.18
N LEU A 179 -18.36 16.91 6.61
CA LEU A 179 -18.11 15.88 7.62
C LEU A 179 -17.14 14.82 7.10
N ALA A 180 -17.29 14.38 5.85
CA ALA A 180 -16.38 13.44 5.22
C ALA A 180 -14.96 14.02 5.06
N LEU A 181 -14.83 15.29 4.69
CA LEU A 181 -13.53 15.98 4.66
C LEU A 181 -12.87 16.05 6.03
N LEU A 182 -13.64 16.36 7.08
CA LEU A 182 -13.15 16.40 8.46
C LEU A 182 -12.60 15.03 8.90
N PHE A 183 -13.36 13.95 8.67
CA PHE A 183 -12.94 12.60 9.02
C PHE A 183 -11.78 12.09 8.16
N SER A 184 -11.74 12.45 6.87
CA SER A 184 -10.61 12.17 5.98
C SER A 184 -9.31 12.81 6.51
N GLY A 185 -9.37 14.07 6.96
CA GLY A 185 -8.25 14.75 7.59
C GLY A 185 -7.77 14.09 8.88
N GLN A 186 -8.69 13.57 9.72
CA GLN A 186 -8.31 12.82 10.93
C GLN A 186 -7.64 11.48 10.59
N SER A 187 -8.15 10.77 9.58
CA SER A 187 -7.58 9.52 9.10
C SER A 187 -6.17 9.72 8.52
N ALA A 188 -6.00 10.72 7.66
CA ALA A 188 -4.70 11.09 7.08
C ALA A 188 -3.66 11.40 8.16
N GLY A 189 -4.05 12.03 9.28
CA GLY A 189 -3.18 12.28 10.41
C GLY A 189 -2.64 10.99 11.07
N ILE A 190 -3.47 9.95 11.19
CA ILE A 190 -3.07 8.64 11.75
C ILE A 190 -2.13 7.91 10.77
N ILE A 191 -2.51 7.87 9.49
CA ILE A 191 -1.73 7.24 8.43
C ILE A 191 -0.34 7.87 8.33
N CYS A 192 -0.26 9.20 8.37
CA CYS A 192 0.99 9.94 8.32
C CYS A 192 1.91 9.58 9.50
N THR A 193 1.38 9.41 10.71
CA THR A 193 2.19 8.97 11.85
C THR A 193 2.73 7.55 11.72
N ILE A 194 1.94 6.63 11.18
CA ILE A 194 2.38 5.24 10.97
C ILE A 194 3.43 5.19 9.86
N ALA A 195 3.20 5.86 8.74
CA ALA A 195 4.19 5.98 7.66
C ALA A 195 5.49 6.65 8.15
N GLY A 196 5.37 7.72 8.94
CA GLY A 196 6.52 8.37 9.56
C GLY A 196 7.27 7.47 10.55
N GLN A 197 6.58 6.55 11.23
CA GLN A 197 7.22 5.50 12.03
C GLN A 197 8.07 4.58 11.18
N ILE A 198 7.46 4.01 10.14
CA ILE A 198 8.13 3.08 9.22
C ILE A 198 9.37 3.71 8.60
N VAL A 199 9.26 4.96 8.14
CA VAL A 199 10.40 5.67 7.53
C VAL A 199 11.48 5.99 8.57
N SER A 200 11.11 6.50 9.75
CA SER A 200 12.08 6.89 10.77
C SER A 200 12.82 5.70 11.39
N GLU A 201 12.13 4.58 11.58
CA GLU A 201 12.73 3.36 12.12
C GLU A 201 13.52 2.62 11.06
N GLY A 202 13.04 2.59 9.80
CA GLY A 202 13.73 1.93 8.70
C GLY A 202 14.95 2.68 8.15
N TYR A 203 14.87 4.00 7.95
CA TYR A 203 15.95 4.78 7.33
C TYR A 203 16.85 5.50 8.32
N LEU A 204 16.30 5.97 9.44
CA LEU A 204 17.01 6.80 10.42
C LEU A 204 17.34 6.04 11.72
N ASN A 205 16.89 4.78 11.87
CA ASN A 205 16.96 4.00 13.11
C ASN A 205 16.51 4.78 14.35
N TRP A 206 15.59 5.73 14.17
CA TRP A 206 15.15 6.63 15.23
C TRP A 206 13.76 6.24 15.73
N THR A 207 13.73 5.71 16.95
CA THR A 207 12.51 5.33 17.65
C THR A 207 11.99 6.50 18.50
N ILE A 208 10.78 6.96 18.20
CA ILE A 208 10.07 7.99 18.98
C ILE A 208 8.70 7.43 19.34
N LYS A 209 8.21 7.69 20.55
CA LYS A 209 6.85 7.30 20.97
C LYS A 209 5.80 7.84 19.97
N PRO A 210 4.81 7.03 19.55
CA PRO A 210 3.84 7.42 18.52
C PRO A 210 3.13 8.76 18.77
N TRP A 211 2.76 9.02 20.04
CA TRP A 211 2.05 10.26 20.41
C TRP A 211 2.92 11.52 20.25
N MET A 212 4.22 11.41 20.55
CA MET A 212 5.15 12.53 20.47
C MET A 212 5.49 12.83 19.01
N ARG A 213 5.68 11.78 18.20
CA ARG A 213 5.80 11.92 16.75
C ARG A 213 4.57 12.59 16.15
N ARG A 214 3.35 12.18 16.57
CA ARG A 214 2.09 12.81 16.14
C ARG A 214 2.02 14.28 16.49
N LEU A 215 2.45 14.66 17.70
CA LEU A 215 2.45 16.05 18.13
C LEU A 215 3.41 16.88 17.27
N ILE A 216 4.65 16.41 17.10
CA ILE A 216 5.68 17.12 16.35
C ILE A 216 5.26 17.30 14.88
N THR A 217 4.85 16.23 14.19
CA THR A 217 4.46 16.33 12.78
C THR A 217 3.23 17.22 12.58
N ARG A 218 2.27 17.19 13.51
CA ARG A 218 1.12 18.11 13.48
C ARG A 218 1.51 19.55 13.76
N MET A 219 2.44 19.83 14.67
CA MET A 219 2.88 21.20 14.93
C MET A 219 3.62 21.78 13.71
N VAL A 220 4.51 21.00 13.09
CA VAL A 220 5.21 21.40 11.86
C VAL A 220 4.23 21.66 10.71
N ALA A 221 3.11 20.93 10.63
CA ALA A 221 2.10 21.14 9.59
C ALA A 221 1.12 22.30 9.92
N ILE A 222 0.65 22.41 11.16
CA ILE A 222 -0.41 23.35 11.55
C ILE A 222 0.12 24.76 11.74
N VAL A 223 1.31 24.93 12.32
CA VAL A 223 1.86 26.26 12.64
C VAL A 223 2.02 27.12 11.38
N PRO A 224 2.66 26.65 10.28
CA PRO A 224 2.74 27.44 9.05
C PRO A 224 1.36 27.77 8.46
N CYS A 225 0.45 26.79 8.47
CA CYS A 225 -0.92 26.99 7.97
C CYS A 225 -1.68 28.06 8.79
N LEU A 226 -1.50 28.08 10.12
CA LEU A 226 -2.13 29.08 10.99
C LEU A 226 -1.56 30.47 10.75
N VAL A 227 -0.25 30.59 10.55
CA VAL A 227 0.42 31.86 10.22
C VAL A 227 -0.10 32.40 8.88
N VAL A 228 -0.15 31.57 7.83
CA VAL A 228 -0.67 32.00 6.53
C VAL A 228 -2.16 32.36 6.61
N ALA A 229 -2.96 31.57 7.33
CA ALA A 229 -4.37 31.88 7.52
C ALA A 229 -4.60 33.21 8.26
N GLY A 230 -3.77 33.52 9.26
CA GLY A 230 -3.86 34.78 10.01
C GLY A 230 -3.35 36.00 9.22
N ALA A 231 -2.30 35.83 8.41
CA ALA A 231 -1.66 36.94 7.69
C ALA A 231 -2.29 37.22 6.30
N VAL A 232 -2.61 36.17 5.54
CA VAL A 232 -3.04 36.27 4.13
C VAL A 232 -4.51 35.87 3.94
N GLY A 233 -5.06 35.06 4.86
CA GLY A 233 -6.44 34.58 4.79
C GLY A 233 -6.64 33.44 3.78
N ARG A 234 -7.86 33.32 3.24
CA ARG A 234 -8.29 32.18 2.41
C ARG A 234 -7.42 31.93 1.18
N LYS A 235 -7.08 32.99 0.44
CA LYS A 235 -6.28 32.88 -0.79
C LYS A 235 -4.90 32.30 -0.52
N GLY A 236 -4.23 32.78 0.55
CA GLY A 236 -2.93 32.25 0.96
C GLY A 236 -3.00 30.78 1.38
N LEU A 237 -4.09 30.36 2.05
CA LEU A 237 -4.28 28.96 2.44
C LEU A 237 -4.43 28.05 1.21
N ASN A 238 -5.22 28.45 0.21
CA ASN A 238 -5.39 27.70 -1.04
C ASN A 238 -4.07 27.59 -1.82
N GLN A 239 -3.35 28.70 -1.95
CA GLN A 239 -2.02 28.72 -2.60
C GLN A 239 -1.01 27.81 -1.88
N THR A 240 -1.00 27.83 -0.55
CA THR A 240 -0.13 26.97 0.26
C THR A 240 -0.49 25.49 0.09
N LEU A 241 -1.77 25.17 0.02
CA LEU A 241 -2.25 23.82 -0.24
C LEU A 241 -1.78 23.32 -1.61
N ASN A 242 -2.00 24.10 -2.67
CA ASN A 242 -1.59 23.75 -4.04
C ASN A 242 -0.07 23.62 -4.15
N ALA A 243 0.68 24.54 -3.56
CA ALA A 243 2.14 24.48 -3.51
C ALA A 243 2.65 23.21 -2.80
N SER A 244 1.98 22.78 -1.73
CA SER A 244 2.33 21.55 -1.02
C SER A 244 2.14 20.30 -1.88
N GLN A 245 1.09 20.25 -2.72
CA GLN A 245 0.87 19.13 -3.65
C GLN A 245 1.93 19.08 -4.75
N VAL A 246 2.32 20.25 -5.27
CA VAL A 246 3.37 20.36 -6.27
C VAL A 246 4.73 19.97 -5.69
N ALA A 247 5.05 20.39 -4.47
CA ALA A 247 6.26 19.96 -3.76
C ALA A 247 6.29 18.42 -3.59
N LEU A 248 5.15 17.80 -3.29
CA LEU A 248 5.04 16.34 -3.19
C LEU A 248 5.29 15.65 -4.55
N SER A 249 4.79 16.24 -5.64
CA SER A 249 5.02 15.76 -7.00
C SER A 249 6.51 15.76 -7.36
N ILE A 250 7.25 16.81 -6.96
CA ILE A 250 8.71 16.92 -7.18
C ILE A 250 9.49 15.82 -6.44
N LEU A 251 9.04 15.41 -5.26
CA LEU A 251 9.68 14.34 -4.49
C LEU A 251 9.43 12.94 -5.07
N LEU A 252 8.32 12.77 -5.80
CA LEU A 252 7.85 11.47 -6.24
C LEU A 252 8.86 10.68 -7.10
N PRO A 253 9.54 11.25 -8.12
CA PRO A 253 10.54 10.53 -8.91
C PRO A 253 11.66 9.91 -8.08
N PHE A 254 12.13 10.61 -7.04
CA PHE A 254 13.23 10.13 -6.19
C PHE A 254 12.81 8.95 -5.32
N LEU A 255 11.53 8.87 -4.97
CA LEU A 255 10.96 7.79 -4.17
C LEU A 255 10.57 6.58 -5.03
N VAL A 256 10.08 6.83 -6.24
CA VAL A 256 9.65 5.77 -7.16
C VAL A 256 10.84 5.11 -7.85
N ALA A 257 11.95 5.83 -8.13
CA ALA A 257 13.09 5.24 -8.85
C ALA A 257 13.69 4.01 -8.13
N PRO A 258 13.99 4.05 -6.81
CA PRO A 258 14.49 2.88 -6.09
C PRO A 258 13.47 1.74 -6.07
N LEU A 259 12.18 2.06 -5.95
CA LEU A 259 11.11 1.05 -5.95
C LEU A 259 11.03 0.31 -7.29
N VAL A 260 11.06 1.04 -8.41
CA VAL A 260 11.09 0.46 -9.76
C VAL A 260 12.35 -0.38 -9.95
N TYR A 261 13.51 0.12 -9.49
CA TYR A 261 14.77 -0.62 -9.56
C TYR A 261 14.72 -1.94 -8.79
N PHE A 262 14.26 -1.94 -7.53
CA PHE A 262 14.21 -3.15 -6.71
C PHE A 262 13.18 -4.16 -7.20
N THR A 263 12.03 -3.71 -7.69
CA THR A 263 10.99 -4.58 -8.26
C THR A 263 11.41 -5.23 -9.59
N CYS A 264 12.41 -4.66 -10.28
CA CYS A 264 13.00 -5.22 -11.50
C CYS A 264 14.27 -6.06 -11.23
N LYS A 265 14.84 -6.02 -10.02
CA LYS A 265 16.11 -6.71 -9.73
C LYS A 265 15.89 -8.16 -9.29
N GLN A 266 16.47 -9.09 -10.05
CA GLN A 266 16.33 -10.54 -9.77
C GLN A 266 16.91 -10.93 -8.41
N SER A 267 18.01 -10.32 -7.97
CA SER A 267 18.61 -10.65 -6.67
C SER A 267 17.75 -10.29 -5.47
N VAL A 268 16.75 -9.41 -5.63
CA VAL A 268 15.86 -8.95 -4.55
C VAL A 268 14.51 -9.64 -4.62
N MET A 269 13.99 -9.86 -5.83
CA MET A 269 12.66 -10.44 -6.06
C MET A 269 12.66 -11.96 -6.30
N THR A 270 13.73 -12.68 -5.95
CA THR A 270 13.81 -14.14 -6.13
C THR A 270 13.97 -14.85 -4.80
N ILE A 271 13.14 -15.87 -4.58
CA ILE A 271 13.30 -16.81 -3.47
C ILE A 271 14.21 -17.94 -3.97
N PRO A 272 15.38 -18.15 -3.35
CA PRO A 272 16.27 -19.24 -3.74
C PRO A 272 15.62 -20.60 -3.44
N PRO A 273 15.99 -21.67 -4.19
CA PRO A 273 15.51 -23.01 -3.92
C PRO A 273 15.99 -23.48 -2.55
N ALA A 274 15.32 -24.51 -2.03
CA ALA A 274 15.78 -25.15 -0.82
C ALA A 274 17.13 -25.84 -1.02
N SER A 275 17.93 -25.90 0.05
CA SER A 275 19.24 -26.56 -0.03
C SER A 275 19.06 -28.07 -0.21
N VAL A 276 20.10 -28.74 -0.73
CA VAL A 276 20.09 -30.20 -0.91
C VAL A 276 19.91 -30.92 0.42
N GLU A 277 20.46 -30.37 1.51
CA GLU A 277 20.27 -30.89 2.88
C GLU A 277 18.82 -30.74 3.36
N GLU A 278 18.17 -29.61 3.05
CA GLU A 278 16.75 -29.38 3.40
C GLU A 278 15.82 -30.35 2.64
N ALA A 279 16.08 -30.59 1.36
CA ALA A 279 15.32 -31.53 0.54
C ALA A 279 15.52 -33.00 0.99
N GLN A 280 16.73 -33.35 1.43
CA GLN A 280 17.03 -34.68 1.98
C GLN A 280 16.37 -34.90 3.34
N ALA A 281 16.28 -33.86 4.18
CA ALA A 281 15.63 -33.93 5.48
C ALA A 281 14.10 -34.15 5.37
N GLU A 282 13.42 -33.50 4.42
CA GLU A 282 11.98 -33.76 4.17
C GLU A 282 11.76 -35.17 3.59
N ALA A 283 12.61 -35.62 2.67
CA ALA A 283 12.53 -36.98 2.14
C ALA A 283 12.69 -38.03 3.26
N ALA A 284 13.53 -37.76 4.26
CA ALA A 284 13.68 -38.60 5.44
C ALA A 284 12.45 -38.52 6.37
N ALA A 285 11.89 -37.33 6.61
CA ALA A 285 10.70 -37.13 7.45
C ALA A 285 9.44 -37.79 6.85
N GLY A 286 9.23 -37.65 5.55
CA GLY A 286 8.11 -38.31 4.84
C GLY A 286 8.25 -39.84 4.77
N ALA A 287 9.48 -40.36 4.79
CA ALA A 287 9.72 -41.80 4.88
C ALA A 287 9.40 -42.36 6.27
N THR A 288 9.65 -41.60 7.34
CA THR A 288 9.25 -41.98 8.71
C THR A 288 7.73 -41.95 8.90
N ASP A 289 7.01 -40.99 8.34
CA ASP A 289 5.55 -40.95 8.38
C ASP A 289 4.91 -42.09 7.56
N ALA A 290 5.50 -42.43 6.39
CA ALA A 290 5.06 -43.57 5.60
C ALA A 290 5.33 -44.92 6.29
N ALA A 291 6.42 -45.05 7.05
CA ALA A 291 6.76 -46.24 7.82
C ALA A 291 5.84 -46.45 9.04
N MET A 292 5.28 -45.38 9.62
CA MET A 292 4.30 -45.47 10.70
C MET A 292 2.88 -45.87 10.23
N ILE A 293 2.60 -45.84 8.93
CA ILE A 293 1.28 -46.14 8.34
C ILE A 293 1.23 -47.55 7.69
N ALA A 294 2.35 -48.28 7.64
CA ALA A 294 2.36 -49.65 7.13
C ALA A 294 1.60 -50.59 8.09
N PRO A 295 0.57 -51.35 7.63
CA PRO A 295 -0.11 -52.32 8.48
C PRO A 295 0.83 -53.50 8.75
N ASP A 296 1.09 -53.78 10.03
CA ASP A 296 1.71 -55.02 10.49
C ASP A 296 0.91 -56.21 9.95
N MET A 297 1.49 -56.92 9.00
CA MET A 297 0.97 -58.18 8.51
C MET A 297 2.11 -59.18 8.30
N SER A 298 2.63 -59.73 9.40
CA SER A 298 3.11 -61.13 9.41
C SER A 298 3.29 -61.70 10.83
N THR A 299 2.27 -62.45 11.25
CA THR A 299 2.33 -63.82 11.79
C THR A 299 3.37 -64.19 12.87
N HIS A 300 2.84 -64.49 14.06
CA HIS A 300 3.47 -65.30 15.09
C HIS A 300 4.01 -66.64 14.56
N SER A 301 5.29 -66.93 14.80
CA SER A 301 5.76 -68.28 15.16
C SER A 301 7.07 -68.21 15.97
N GLN A 302 7.12 -69.05 17.00
CA GLN A 302 8.19 -69.20 17.99
C GLN A 302 9.49 -69.71 17.35
N THR A 303 10.67 -69.44 17.96
CA THR A 303 11.66 -70.46 18.41
C THR A 303 12.82 -69.76 19.18
N GLU A 304 13.25 -70.41 20.26
CA GLU A 304 14.34 -70.09 21.19
C GLU A 304 15.74 -69.97 20.53
N SER A 305 16.66 -69.17 21.12
CA SER A 305 17.93 -69.63 21.75
C SER A 305 19.05 -68.56 21.87
N ARG A 306 19.57 -68.46 23.11
CA ARG A 306 20.97 -68.33 23.58
C ARG A 306 21.86 -67.08 23.28
N GLU A 307 22.42 -66.61 24.41
CA GLU A 307 23.81 -66.24 24.72
C GLU A 307 24.34 -64.80 24.46
N ASN A 308 24.50 -64.08 25.58
CA ASN A 308 25.65 -63.29 26.05
C ASN A 308 26.67 -62.78 25.01
N ASN A 309 26.91 -61.46 24.98
CA ASN A 309 28.17 -60.90 25.51
C ASN A 309 28.14 -59.37 25.66
N GLU A 310 28.95 -58.92 26.61
CA GLU A 310 29.16 -57.56 27.11
C GLU A 310 29.91 -56.62 26.16
N GLU A 311 29.67 -55.32 26.40
CA GLU A 311 30.53 -54.14 26.25
C GLU A 311 31.04 -53.70 24.86
N VAL A 312 30.75 -52.45 24.48
CA VAL A 312 31.63 -51.27 24.61
C VAL A 312 30.96 -50.11 23.85
N GLY A 313 30.83 -48.96 24.53
CA GLY A 313 30.05 -47.83 24.07
C GLY A 313 30.61 -47.07 22.87
N VAL A 314 29.70 -46.48 22.10
CA VAL A 314 29.84 -45.15 21.52
C VAL A 314 28.46 -44.49 21.58
N THR A 315 28.24 -43.67 22.60
CA THR A 315 27.15 -42.68 22.60
C THR A 315 27.51 -41.63 21.56
N THR A 316 27.14 -41.86 20.30
CA THR A 316 27.08 -40.79 19.31
C THR A 316 25.82 -40.01 19.62
N THR A 317 25.97 -38.94 20.40
CA THR A 317 24.99 -37.88 20.54
C THR A 317 24.65 -37.36 19.14
N ILE A 318 23.57 -37.87 18.55
CA ILE A 318 22.95 -37.28 17.37
C ILE A 318 22.40 -35.94 17.86
N THR A 319 23.11 -34.89 17.48
CA THR A 319 22.67 -33.51 17.66
C THR A 319 21.37 -33.37 16.88
N ARG A 320 20.25 -33.24 17.60
CA ARG A 320 18.96 -32.82 17.05
C ARG A 320 19.14 -31.37 16.60
N SER A 321 19.59 -31.16 15.36
CA SER A 321 19.68 -29.83 14.76
C SER A 321 19.02 -29.83 13.40
N GLN A 322 17.85 -29.17 13.39
CA GLN A 322 17.14 -28.56 12.27
C GLN A 322 16.41 -29.50 11.31
N GLU A 323 15.11 -29.68 11.61
CA GLU A 323 14.09 -29.89 10.59
C GLU A 323 14.21 -28.82 9.49
N PRO A 324 13.94 -29.17 8.21
CA PRO A 324 14.04 -28.20 7.13
C PRO A 324 13.07 -27.04 7.38
N PRO A 325 13.47 -25.78 7.13
CA PRO A 325 12.59 -24.65 7.36
C PRO A 325 11.30 -24.79 6.53
N GLU A 326 10.16 -24.95 7.22
CA GLU A 326 8.79 -25.02 6.66
C GLU A 326 8.42 -23.83 5.74
N PHE A 327 9.29 -22.84 5.64
CA PHE A 327 9.12 -21.57 4.95
C PHE A 327 9.32 -21.65 3.42
N ARG A 328 9.79 -22.77 2.86
CA ARG A 328 10.09 -22.95 1.41
C ARG A 328 9.17 -23.95 0.70
N PHE A 329 7.89 -23.95 1.05
CA PHE A 329 6.91 -24.90 0.51
C PHE A 329 5.96 -24.24 -0.50
N ARG A 330 5.64 -24.98 -1.57
CA ARG A 330 4.57 -24.65 -2.51
C ARG A 330 3.58 -25.81 -2.56
N ALA A 331 2.36 -25.58 -2.08
CA ALA A 331 1.33 -26.62 -1.99
C ALA A 331 1.82 -27.91 -1.27
N GLY A 332 2.55 -27.74 -0.16
CA GLY A 332 3.05 -28.86 0.65
C GLY A 332 4.25 -29.62 0.08
N LYS A 333 5.02 -29.02 -0.85
CA LYS A 333 6.29 -29.59 -1.35
C LYS A 333 7.43 -28.59 -1.25
N LEU A 334 8.63 -29.05 -0.89
CA LEU A 334 9.83 -28.22 -0.93
C LEU A 334 10.13 -27.67 -2.33
N LEU A 335 10.62 -26.43 -2.35
CA LEU A 335 11.07 -25.76 -3.56
C LEU A 335 12.33 -26.41 -4.14
N THR A 336 12.17 -27.05 -5.29
CA THR A 336 13.28 -27.55 -6.11
C THR A 336 13.86 -26.49 -7.05
N GLU A 337 13.10 -25.44 -7.35
CA GLU A 337 13.49 -24.36 -8.27
C GLU A 337 13.33 -22.98 -7.64
N ALA A 338 14.16 -22.03 -8.07
CA ALA A 338 14.06 -20.64 -7.65
C ALA A 338 12.76 -20.01 -8.19
N VAL A 339 11.98 -19.38 -7.31
CA VAL A 339 10.76 -18.66 -7.70
C VAL A 339 11.05 -17.17 -7.76
N SER A 340 10.90 -16.59 -8.95
CA SER A 340 11.06 -15.15 -9.18
C SER A 340 9.71 -14.44 -9.22
N TYR A 341 9.58 -13.38 -8.41
CA TYR A 341 8.47 -12.42 -8.39
C TYR A 341 8.81 -11.11 -9.11
N ARG A 342 9.90 -11.09 -9.90
CA ARG A 342 10.28 -9.93 -10.71
C ARG A 342 9.11 -9.52 -11.61
N ASN A 343 8.90 -8.20 -11.71
CA ASN A 343 7.97 -7.63 -12.67
C ASN A 343 8.24 -8.15 -14.09
N ASN A 344 7.17 -8.44 -14.83
CA ASN A 344 7.26 -8.78 -16.24
C ASN A 344 7.93 -7.63 -17.01
N TRP A 345 8.61 -7.93 -18.11
CA TRP A 345 9.25 -6.92 -18.96
C TRP A 345 8.29 -5.79 -19.35
N PHE A 346 7.03 -6.11 -19.67
CA PHE A 346 6.02 -5.12 -19.99
C PHE A 346 5.71 -4.18 -18.82
N THR A 347 5.53 -4.72 -17.61
CA THR A 347 5.22 -3.90 -16.42
C THR A 347 6.43 -3.07 -16.00
N ALA A 348 7.65 -3.62 -16.14
CA ALA A 348 8.88 -2.88 -15.92
C ALA A 348 9.05 -1.72 -16.92
N ALA A 349 8.86 -1.98 -18.21
CA ALA A 349 8.95 -0.95 -19.25
C ALA A 349 7.90 0.16 -19.05
N LEU A 350 6.65 -0.22 -18.72
CA LEU A 350 5.58 0.72 -18.41
C LEU A 350 5.92 1.57 -17.16
N ALA A 351 6.42 0.94 -16.09
CA ALA A 351 6.82 1.64 -14.88
C ALA A 351 7.96 2.65 -15.13
N ILE A 352 8.95 2.27 -15.94
CA ILE A 352 10.04 3.17 -16.35
C ILE A 352 9.51 4.31 -17.21
N ALA A 353 8.59 4.04 -18.14
CA ALA A 353 7.99 5.08 -18.98
C ALA A 353 7.18 6.09 -18.15
N ILE A 354 6.37 5.61 -17.20
CA ILE A 354 5.62 6.47 -16.26
C ILE A 354 6.58 7.28 -15.40
N TRP A 355 7.62 6.64 -14.85
CA TRP A 355 8.62 7.33 -14.05
C TRP A 355 9.34 8.43 -14.84
N LEU A 356 9.75 8.15 -16.08
CA LEU A 356 10.41 9.12 -16.96
C LEU A 356 9.48 10.29 -17.28
N PHE A 357 8.20 10.00 -17.56
CA PHE A 357 7.19 11.03 -17.79
C PHE A 357 7.04 11.96 -16.57
N ILE A 358 6.90 11.40 -15.36
CA ILE A 358 6.81 12.18 -14.12
C ILE A 358 8.09 12.98 -13.87
N ALA A 359 9.26 12.40 -14.12
CA ALA A 359 10.54 13.09 -13.95
C ALA A 359 10.68 14.29 -14.91
N VAL A 360 10.34 14.11 -16.19
CA VAL A 360 10.36 15.19 -17.19
C VAL A 360 9.38 16.31 -16.81
N LEU A 361 8.16 15.96 -16.40
CA LEU A 361 7.17 16.93 -15.94
C LEU A 361 7.67 17.75 -14.75
N ASN A 362 8.28 17.10 -13.77
CA ASN A 362 8.82 17.79 -12.60
C ASN A 362 10.00 18.69 -12.95
N VAL A 363 10.90 18.27 -13.85
CA VAL A 363 11.99 19.11 -14.34
C VAL A 363 11.43 20.35 -15.04
N TYR A 364 10.45 20.17 -15.93
CA TYR A 364 9.77 21.28 -16.58
C TYR A 364 9.15 22.24 -15.57
N LEU A 365 8.47 21.71 -14.56
CA LEU A 365 7.82 22.52 -13.53
C LEU A 365 8.82 23.33 -12.71
N ILE A 366 9.95 22.73 -12.31
CA ILE A 366 11.03 23.44 -11.60
C ILE A 366 11.60 24.57 -12.46
N VAL A 367 11.81 24.31 -13.75
CA VAL A 367 12.29 25.34 -14.69
C VAL A 367 11.25 26.45 -14.87
N SER A 368 9.97 26.11 -15.03
CA SER A 368 8.89 27.09 -15.18
C SER A 368 8.74 27.97 -13.95
N LEU A 369 8.82 27.39 -12.75
CA LEU A 369 8.84 28.11 -11.48
C LEU A 369 10.07 29.03 -11.38
N GLY A 370 11.25 28.53 -11.74
CA GLY A 370 12.49 29.32 -11.74
C GLY A 370 12.48 30.48 -12.74
N MET A 371 11.70 30.36 -13.82
CA MET A 371 11.52 31.41 -14.83
C MET A 371 10.38 32.39 -14.52
N GLY A 372 9.68 32.24 -13.39
CA GLY A 372 8.55 33.11 -12.99
C GLY A 372 7.32 32.97 -13.88
N ARG A 373 7.17 31.85 -14.60
CA ARG A 373 5.97 31.52 -15.39
C ARG A 373 5.02 30.65 -14.57
N SER A 374 4.52 31.22 -13.46
CA SER A 374 3.55 30.60 -12.55
C SER A 374 2.17 31.20 -12.72
#